data_AF-X1RJ23-F1
#
_entry.id   AF-X1RJ23-F1
#
_cell.length_a   1.000
_cell.length_b   1.000
_cell.length_c   1.000
_cell.angle_alpha   90.00
_cell.angle_beta   90.00
_cell.angle_gamma   90.00
#
_symmetry.space_group_name_H-M   'P 1'
#
loop_
_entity.id
_entity.type
_entity.pdbx_description
1 polymer ?
#
loop_
_entity_poly.entity_id
_entity_poly.type
_entity_poly.pdbx_seq_one_letter_code
_entity_poly.pdbx_strand_id
1 'polypeptide(L)'
;MIVTVEPIVAPRGARFPYVGRDKTILEAMKPNRFLQSDSKEIIDLARRAVGDTKDAAEAIRMIESFVAEYIENRGLSVGYASAVEVAVSRVGDCSEYAVLTAAMCRAVGIPAQ
;
A
#
# COMPACT_ATOMS: atom_id res chain seq x y z
N MET A 1 1.49 18.90 28.56
CA MET A 1 1.48 17.44 28.48
C MET A 1 2.50 17.05 27.43
N ILE A 2 3.60 16.41 27.81
CA ILE A 2 4.65 15.98 26.86
C ILE A 2 4.39 14.51 26.58
N VAL A 3 4.21 14.16 25.31
CA VAL A 3 4.09 12.77 24.85
C VAL A 3 5.45 12.37 24.28
N THR A 4 6.05 11.33 24.85
CA THR A 4 7.27 10.74 24.31
C THR A 4 6.87 9.70 23.26
N VAL A 5 7.40 9.84 22.04
CA VAL A 5 7.22 8.87 20.97
C VAL A 5 8.54 8.14 20.75
N GLU A 6 8.53 6.83 20.92
CA GLU A 6 9.67 5.96 20.62
C GLU A 6 9.38 5.17 19.33
N PRO A 7 10.31 5.14 18.35
CA PRO A 7 10.12 4.35 17.15
C PRO A 7 10.13 2.86 17.47
N ILE A 8 9.04 2.16 17.15
CA ILE A 8 9.04 0.70 17.11
C ILE A 8 9.68 0.28 15.78
N VAL A 9 10.81 -0.42 15.86
CA VAL A 9 11.44 -1.01 14.68
C VAL A 9 10.57 -2.17 14.21
N ALA A 10 10.14 -2.14 12.95
CA ALA A 10 9.40 -3.24 12.36
C ALA A 10 10.22 -4.55 12.46
N PRO A 11 9.60 -5.67 12.88
CA PRO A 11 10.29 -6.94 12.98
C PRO A 11 10.83 -7.35 11.60
N ARG A 12 12.14 -7.62 11.52
CA ARG A 12 12.80 -8.05 10.28
C ARG A 12 12.55 -9.54 10.05
N GLY A 13 12.47 -9.94 8.78
CA GLY A 13 12.33 -11.35 8.38
C GLY A 13 10.88 -11.85 8.30
N ALA A 14 9.89 -10.99 8.52
CA ALA A 14 8.50 -11.30 8.19
C ALA A 14 8.39 -11.49 6.68
N ARG A 15 7.88 -12.64 6.23
CA ARG A 15 7.72 -12.95 4.81
C ARG A 15 6.35 -12.56 4.31
N PHE A 16 6.28 -12.20 3.03
CA PHE A 16 5.04 -12.04 2.28
C PHE A 16 5.06 -12.97 1.05
N PRO A 17 3.90 -13.47 0.58
CA PRO A 17 2.53 -13.20 1.05
C PRO A 17 2.21 -13.71 2.46
N TYR A 18 1.20 -13.12 3.11
CA TYR A 18 0.67 -13.60 4.40
C TYR A 18 0.10 -15.02 4.26
N VAL A 19 0.61 -15.96 5.07
CA VAL A 19 0.22 -17.39 5.05
C VAL A 19 -0.58 -17.82 6.29
N GLY A 20 -1.00 -16.86 7.12
CA GLY A 20 -1.78 -17.16 8.32
C GLY A 20 -3.24 -17.51 8.02
N ARG A 21 -3.99 -17.90 9.06
CA ARG A 21 -5.40 -18.34 8.97
C ARG A 21 -6.37 -17.41 9.70
N ASP A 22 -5.91 -16.23 10.12
CA ASP A 22 -6.77 -15.26 10.80
C ASP A 22 -7.83 -14.74 9.82
N LYS A 23 -9.11 -15.00 10.14
CA LYS A 23 -10.22 -14.64 9.26
C LYS A 23 -10.34 -13.14 9.08
N THR A 24 -10.06 -12.34 10.11
CA THR A 24 -10.15 -10.88 10.06
C THR A 24 -9.11 -10.32 9.09
N ILE A 25 -7.88 -10.84 9.15
CA ILE A 25 -6.81 -10.44 8.23
C ILE A 25 -7.16 -10.86 6.79
N LEU A 26 -7.61 -12.09 6.59
CA LEU A 26 -7.97 -12.60 5.26
C LEU A 26 -9.13 -11.81 4.63
N GLU A 27 -10.15 -11.44 5.42
CA GLU A 27 -11.25 -10.60 4.94
C GLU A 27 -10.78 -9.16 4.66
N ALA A 28 -9.96 -8.58 5.53
CA ALA A 28 -9.42 -7.24 5.34
C ALA A 28 -8.52 -7.12 4.09
N MET A 29 -7.93 -8.22 3.62
CA MET A 29 -7.11 -8.25 2.41
C MET A 29 -7.92 -8.34 1.10
N LYS A 30 -9.24 -8.55 1.17
CA LYS A 30 -10.06 -8.58 -0.04
C LYS A 30 -10.06 -7.21 -0.75
N PRO A 31 -10.15 -7.19 -2.08
CA PRO A 31 -10.39 -5.97 -2.83
C PRO A 31 -11.71 -5.33 -2.42
N ASN A 32 -11.79 -4.00 -2.51
CA ASN A 32 -13.03 -3.26 -2.31
C ASN A 32 -13.10 -2.05 -3.24
N ARG A 33 -14.17 -1.25 -3.14
CA ARG A 33 -14.42 -0.08 -4.00
C ARG A 33 -13.24 0.90 -4.08
N PHE A 34 -12.48 1.07 -3.00
CA PHE A 34 -11.36 2.01 -2.94
C PHE A 34 -10.00 1.31 -3.14
N LEU A 35 -9.90 0.05 -2.77
CA LEU A 35 -8.66 -0.73 -2.78
C LEU A 35 -8.81 -1.91 -3.76
N GLN A 36 -8.84 -1.62 -5.07
CA GLN A 36 -8.94 -2.64 -6.12
C GLN A 36 -7.62 -3.40 -6.32
N SER A 37 -7.15 -4.08 -5.27
CA SER A 37 -5.86 -4.78 -5.21
C SER A 37 -5.74 -6.00 -6.14
N ASP A 38 -6.85 -6.43 -6.74
CA ASP A 38 -6.92 -7.48 -7.77
C ASP A 38 -6.85 -6.92 -9.20
N SER A 39 -6.91 -5.60 -9.37
CA SER A 39 -6.76 -4.97 -10.69
C SER A 39 -5.36 -5.18 -11.25
N LYS A 40 -5.28 -5.35 -12.57
CA LYS A 40 -4.02 -5.60 -13.27
C LYS A 40 -3.05 -4.43 -13.06
N GLU A 41 -3.54 -3.21 -13.12
CA GLU A 41 -2.77 -1.98 -12.98
C GLU A 41 -2.08 -1.92 -11.61
N ILE A 42 -2.82 -2.21 -10.52
CA ILE A 42 -2.27 -2.18 -9.16
C ILE A 42 -1.28 -3.33 -8.94
N ILE A 43 -1.57 -4.53 -9.45
CA ILE A 43 -0.65 -5.68 -9.35
C ILE A 43 0.67 -5.38 -10.06
N ASP A 44 0.62 -4.79 -11.26
CA ASP A 44 1.82 -4.47 -12.04
C ASP A 44 2.67 -3.39 -11.36
N LEU A 45 2.05 -2.33 -10.84
CA LEU A 45 2.74 -1.30 -10.06
C LEU A 45 3.38 -1.88 -8.80
N ALA A 46 2.64 -2.69 -8.04
CA ALA A 46 3.13 -3.28 -6.81
C ALA A 46 4.32 -4.22 -7.07
N ARG A 47 4.26 -5.06 -8.11
CA ARG A 47 5.37 -5.93 -8.52
C ARG A 47 6.60 -5.13 -8.95
N ARG A 48 6.39 -4.05 -9.71
CA ARG A 48 7.48 -3.15 -10.10
C ARG A 48 8.14 -2.51 -8.89
N ALA A 49 7.36 -2.11 -7.89
CA ALA A 49 7.86 -1.50 -6.67
C ALA A 49 8.68 -2.47 -5.81
N VAL A 50 8.18 -3.69 -5.58
CA VAL A 50 8.85 -4.65 -4.65
C VAL A 50 10.02 -5.41 -5.28
N GLY A 51 10.06 -5.53 -6.62
CA GLY A 51 11.07 -6.33 -7.30
C GLY A 51 11.11 -7.77 -6.78
N ASP A 52 12.29 -8.25 -6.41
CA ASP A 52 12.50 -9.63 -5.96
C ASP A 52 12.46 -9.83 -4.44
N THR A 53 12.25 -8.77 -3.65
CA THR A 53 12.27 -8.90 -2.18
C THR A 53 11.22 -9.88 -1.68
N LYS A 54 11.54 -10.52 -0.55
CA LYS A 54 10.64 -11.42 0.19
C LYS A 54 10.46 -10.97 1.64
N ASP A 55 11.13 -9.89 2.06
CA ASP A 55 10.97 -9.29 3.37
C ASP A 55 9.83 -8.25 3.32
N ALA A 56 8.83 -8.43 4.16
CA ALA A 56 7.62 -7.60 4.14
C ALA A 56 7.93 -6.15 4.55
N ALA A 57 8.85 -5.94 5.50
CA ALA A 57 9.20 -4.59 5.94
C ALA A 57 9.98 -3.83 4.85
N GLU A 58 10.84 -4.52 4.12
CA GLU A 58 11.51 -3.98 2.94
C GLU A 58 10.51 -3.69 1.81
N ALA A 59 9.63 -4.63 1.49
CA ALA A 59 8.59 -4.43 0.47
C ALA A 59 7.71 -3.21 0.76
N ILE A 60 7.27 -3.02 2.00
CA ILE A 60 6.46 -1.86 2.39
C ILE A 60 7.24 -0.55 2.18
N ARG A 61 8.52 -0.49 2.57
CA ARG A 61 9.36 0.68 2.34
C ARG A 61 9.53 0.97 0.85
N MET A 62 9.74 -0.06 0.03
CA MET A 62 9.87 0.09 -1.42
C MET A 62 8.57 0.58 -2.07
N ILE A 63 7.41 0.07 -1.62
CA ILE A 63 6.09 0.53 -2.07
C ILE A 63 5.88 2.00 -1.67
N GLU A 64 6.16 2.37 -0.43
CA GLU A 64 6.00 3.73 0.07
C GLU A 64 6.87 4.72 -0.72
N SER A 65 8.15 4.40 -0.92
CA SER A 65 9.05 5.21 -1.74
C SER A 65 8.58 5.28 -3.19
N PHE A 66 8.13 4.17 -3.77
CA PHE A 66 7.57 4.16 -5.12
C PHE A 66 6.36 5.07 -5.25
N VAL A 67 5.39 5.00 -4.33
CA VAL A 67 4.17 5.83 -4.35
C VAL A 67 4.53 7.31 -4.22
N ALA A 68 5.48 7.63 -3.34
CA ALA A 68 5.95 9.00 -3.12
C ALA A 68 6.58 9.64 -4.37
N GLU A 69 7.24 8.83 -5.20
CA GLU A 69 7.80 9.26 -6.49
C GLU A 69 6.77 9.18 -7.64
N TYR A 70 5.80 8.26 -7.55
CA TYR A 70 4.83 8.00 -8.60
C TYR A 70 3.71 9.05 -8.67
N ILE A 71 3.31 9.63 -7.53
CA ILE A 71 2.32 10.70 -7.48
C ILE A 71 3.02 12.05 -7.71
N GLU A 72 2.73 12.66 -8.85
CA GLU A 72 3.47 13.82 -9.38
C GLU A 72 2.92 15.16 -8.84
N ASN A 73 1.63 15.23 -8.51
CA ASN A 73 0.98 16.49 -8.12
C ASN A 73 0.18 16.37 -6.82
N ARG A 74 0.51 17.23 -5.84
CA ARG A 74 -0.18 17.36 -4.55
C ARG A 74 -1.31 18.38 -4.67
N GLY A 75 -2.42 17.97 -5.27
CA GLY A 75 -3.62 18.79 -5.41
C GLY A 75 -4.67 18.46 -4.35
N LEU A 76 -5.20 19.46 -3.64
CA LEU A 76 -6.33 19.34 -2.70
C LEU A 76 -7.69 19.08 -3.38
N SER A 77 -7.70 18.74 -4.67
CA SER A 77 -8.89 18.75 -5.53
C SER A 77 -9.26 17.37 -6.08
N VAL A 78 -8.63 16.30 -5.59
CA VAL A 78 -9.03 14.94 -5.95
C VAL A 78 -10.13 14.56 -4.97
N GLY A 79 -11.39 14.54 -5.43
CA GLY A 79 -12.46 13.94 -4.63
C GLY A 79 -12.15 12.45 -4.40
N TYR A 80 -12.51 11.89 -3.24
CA TYR A 80 -12.25 10.50 -2.82
C TYR A 80 -12.00 9.51 -3.97
N ALA A 81 -10.75 9.38 -4.40
CA ALA A 81 -10.36 8.53 -5.52
C ALA A 81 -10.05 7.10 -5.05
N SER A 82 -10.42 6.14 -5.88
CA SER A 82 -10.03 4.75 -5.74
C SER A 82 -8.58 4.53 -6.19
N ALA A 83 -7.94 3.43 -5.76
CA ALA A 83 -6.54 3.16 -6.06
C ALA A 83 -6.26 3.14 -7.57
N VAL A 84 -7.18 2.61 -8.39
CA VAL A 84 -7.05 2.60 -9.86
C VAL A 84 -7.14 4.02 -10.43
N GLU A 85 -8.03 4.87 -9.92
CA GLU A 85 -8.12 6.27 -10.35
C GLU A 85 -6.85 7.03 -10.00
N VAL A 86 -6.25 6.79 -8.82
CA VAL A 86 -4.95 7.37 -8.43
C VAL A 86 -3.82 6.83 -9.30
N ALA A 87 -3.81 5.52 -9.59
CA ALA A 87 -2.80 4.90 -10.43
C ALA A 87 -2.77 5.52 -11.84
N VAL A 88 -3.93 5.93 -12.36
CA VAL A 88 -4.07 6.58 -13.66
C VAL A 88 -3.76 8.08 -13.58
N SER A 89 -4.32 8.79 -12.61
CA SER A 89 -4.23 10.25 -12.52
C SER A 89 -2.88 10.73 -12.02
N ARG A 90 -2.23 9.98 -11.11
CA ARG A 90 -1.00 10.35 -10.41
C ARG A 90 -1.08 11.68 -9.65
N VAL A 91 -2.28 12.04 -9.19
CA VAL A 91 -2.54 13.24 -8.41
C VAL A 91 -3.20 12.84 -7.10
N GLY A 92 -2.87 13.53 -6.02
CA GLY A 92 -3.64 13.44 -4.78
C GLY A 92 -2.94 13.98 -3.54
N ASP A 93 -3.62 13.86 -2.42
CA ASP A 93 -3.13 14.21 -1.09
C ASP A 93 -2.98 12.98 -0.20
N CYS A 94 -2.95 13.15 1.12
CA CYS A 94 -2.76 12.04 2.06
C CYS A 94 -3.72 10.87 1.81
N SER A 95 -4.93 11.14 1.32
CA SER A 95 -5.94 10.12 1.04
C SER A 95 -5.52 9.22 -0.12
N GLU A 96 -5.12 9.79 -1.26
CA GLU A 96 -4.72 9.04 -2.45
C GLU A 96 -3.40 8.29 -2.24
N TYR A 97 -2.46 8.90 -1.51
CA TYR A 97 -1.22 8.22 -1.13
C TYR A 97 -1.53 6.98 -0.27
N ALA A 98 -2.41 7.12 0.73
CA ALA A 98 -2.80 6.00 1.59
C ALA A 98 -3.52 4.90 0.81
N VAL A 99 -4.49 5.27 -0.03
CA VAL A 99 -5.28 4.33 -0.82
C VAL A 99 -4.42 3.55 -1.81
N LEU A 100 -3.54 4.23 -2.56
CA LEU A 100 -2.66 3.55 -3.52
C LEU A 100 -1.65 2.65 -2.80
N THR A 101 -1.03 3.13 -1.71
CA THR A 101 -0.09 2.34 -0.90
C THR A 101 -0.76 1.07 -0.35
N ALA A 102 -1.93 1.20 0.26
CA ALA A 102 -2.66 0.07 0.83
C ALA A 102 -3.06 -0.95 -0.24
N ALA A 103 -3.52 -0.50 -1.40
CA ALA A 103 -3.90 -1.38 -2.51
C ALA A 103 -2.69 -2.14 -3.06
N MET A 104 -1.54 -1.48 -3.23
CA MET A 104 -0.30 -2.12 -3.66
C MET A 104 0.21 -3.15 -2.65
N CYS A 105 0.16 -2.85 -1.35
CA CYS A 105 0.49 -3.82 -0.29
C CYS A 105 -0.38 -5.08 -0.40
N ARG A 106 -1.72 -4.92 -0.51
CA ARG A 106 -2.64 -6.06 -0.66
C ARG A 106 -2.37 -6.86 -1.93
N ALA A 107 -2.02 -6.20 -3.03
CA ALA A 107 -1.77 -6.85 -4.32
C ALA A 107 -0.57 -7.81 -4.30
N VAL A 108 0.41 -7.57 -3.42
CA VAL A 108 1.53 -8.50 -3.18
C VAL A 108 1.30 -9.45 -2.01
N GLY A 109 0.14 -9.37 -1.35
CA GLY A 109 -0.25 -10.24 -0.25
C GLY A 109 0.22 -9.77 1.12
N ILE A 110 0.47 -8.47 1.29
CA ILE A 110 0.74 -7.83 2.58
C ILE A 110 -0.57 -7.26 3.13
N PRO A 111 -1.00 -7.62 4.35
CA PRO A 111 -2.18 -7.02 4.96
C PRO A 111 -2.01 -5.51 5.16
N ALA A 112 -2.98 -4.73 4.69
CA ALA A 112 -3.08 -3.28 4.88
C ALA A 112 -4.56 -2.89 4.96
N GLN A 113 -4.94 -1.91 5.78
CA GLN A 113 -6.34 -1.49 5.97
C GLN A 113 -6.59 -0.08 5.46
#